data_AF-A0A4Q3J583-F1
#
_entry.id   AF-A0A4Q3J583-F1
#
_cell.length_a   1.000
_cell.length_b   1.000
_cell.length_c   1.000
_cell.angle_alpha   90.00
_cell.angle_beta   90.00
_cell.angle_gamma   90.00
#
_symmetry.space_group_name_H-M   'P 1'
#
loop_
_entity.id
_entity.type
_entity.pdbx_description
1 polymer ?
#
loop_
_entity_poly.entity_id
_entity_poly.type
_entity_poly.pdbx_seq_one_letter_code
_entity_poly.pdbx_strand_id
1 'polypeptide(L)'
;SLPGHNVKLGRGGIREIEFFVQTQQLVFGGRRPALRGPRTLEMLGELTRENWISPQARDELTESYCWLRTIEHRLQMRHDEQTQTLPTDAADLDAFARFCGYPSAKAFGKDLEAHARRVEGHYALLFEDAPSLASEAGSLSFTGTENDPETLATLGKLGFRQPATAAETVRGWHFGRRAAVTSARAREVLTELTPALLVALGRTTDPDGALAHLDNAFVRMPAAVELLTLLRSHEALLQLFAEILGSAPRLAKVAALYPHVLDAVIDPAFSAPRHDAERVAQRVRAVVGMPPPGVEDGLDRMRDAARQENFLVGARLLSGVINAEQAAQGYAATAAASIRVAFDDTRAAFADDHGLIAGAQAVVLGMGRLGAGELTPSSDLDLMLLYDRPEDAEASDGKRPLDPVTWHVRFTQRLVAALTVPTRRGTLYQVDMRLRPAGNKSPAATQFGGFTAYHQGEAEIWEEMALTRARVVAGDAGLREKVEAAIREILLRKRQPAKVAAAVAEMRALIAKEKGEGNVWDLKLAAGGLTDLDFLAQFLVLAHGHDHPQLLARTTSGVFAAARDTGVIAAGEAERLAAAARFIGDV
;
A
#
# COMPACT_ATOMS: atom_id res chain seq x y z
N SER A 1 42.21 19.86 -0.94
CA SER A 1 43.57 20.44 -0.77
C SER A 1 44.60 19.37 -1.08
N LEU A 2 45.78 19.73 -1.59
CA LEU A 2 46.84 18.77 -1.95
C LEU A 2 47.49 18.08 -0.73
N PRO A 3 47.81 18.78 0.39
CA PRO A 3 48.37 18.12 1.57
C PRO A 3 47.37 17.13 2.17
N GLY A 4 47.83 15.91 2.47
CA GLY A 4 46.99 14.85 3.06
C GLY A 4 45.98 14.22 2.10
N HIS A 5 46.01 14.53 0.80
CA HIS A 5 45.12 13.89 -0.17
C HIS A 5 45.50 12.41 -0.38
N ASN A 6 44.51 11.53 -0.41
CA ASN A 6 44.70 10.10 -0.64
C ASN A 6 44.54 9.78 -2.13
N VAL A 7 45.61 9.34 -2.80
CA VAL A 7 45.60 9.12 -4.26
C VAL A 7 44.79 7.89 -4.69
N LYS A 8 44.42 7.03 -3.73
CA LYS A 8 43.62 5.83 -3.98
C LYS A 8 42.15 6.02 -3.67
N LEU A 9 41.85 6.56 -2.48
CA LEU A 9 40.51 6.72 -1.94
C LEU A 9 39.92 8.11 -2.18
N GLY A 10 40.74 9.09 -2.54
CA GLY A 10 40.28 10.43 -2.89
C GLY A 10 39.51 10.45 -4.21
N ARG A 11 38.71 11.51 -4.38
CA ARG A 11 37.96 11.80 -5.61
C ARG A 11 38.86 11.78 -6.84
N GLY A 12 38.44 11.10 -7.89
CA GLY A 12 39.24 10.88 -9.11
C GLY A 12 40.45 9.96 -8.91
N GLY A 13 40.50 9.21 -7.80
CA GLY A 13 41.61 8.34 -7.43
C GLY A 13 41.57 6.96 -8.10
N ILE A 14 42.58 6.15 -7.78
CA ILE A 14 42.76 4.78 -8.35
C ILE A 14 41.50 3.94 -8.20
N ARG A 15 40.84 4.04 -7.04
CA ARG A 15 39.66 3.24 -6.73
C ARG A 15 38.49 3.58 -7.65
N GLU A 16 38.26 4.84 -8.01
CA GLU A 16 37.16 5.18 -8.93
C GLU A 16 37.35 4.53 -10.31
N ILE A 17 38.59 4.44 -10.81
CA ILE A 17 38.88 3.75 -12.07
C ILE A 17 38.65 2.24 -11.94
N GLU A 18 39.09 1.64 -10.83
CA GLU A 18 38.83 0.22 -10.54
C GLU A 18 37.34 -0.07 -10.43
N PHE A 19 36.59 0.82 -9.77
CA PHE A 19 35.14 0.71 -9.64
C PHE A 19 34.41 0.95 -10.95
N PHE A 20 34.84 1.92 -11.75
CA PHE A 20 34.30 2.15 -13.09
C PHE A 20 34.33 0.84 -13.88
N VAL A 21 35.48 0.16 -13.88
CA VAL A 21 35.64 -1.14 -14.53
C VAL A 21 34.81 -2.21 -13.84
N GLN A 22 34.97 -2.42 -12.54
CA GLN A 22 34.33 -3.51 -11.79
C GLN A 22 32.81 -3.42 -11.79
N THR A 23 32.24 -2.22 -11.76
CA THR A 23 30.79 -2.00 -11.86
C THR A 23 30.30 -2.56 -13.19
N GLN A 24 30.99 -2.22 -14.29
CA GLN A 24 30.66 -2.75 -15.61
C GLN A 24 30.93 -4.27 -15.71
N GLN A 25 31.94 -4.80 -15.02
CA GLN A 25 32.14 -6.26 -14.94
C GLN A 25 31.02 -6.96 -14.14
N LEU A 26 30.51 -6.34 -13.08
CA LEU A 26 29.38 -6.87 -12.30
C LEU A 26 28.06 -6.80 -13.04
N VAL A 27 27.90 -5.80 -13.92
CA VAL A 27 26.74 -5.67 -14.81
C VAL A 27 26.88 -6.61 -16.01
N PHE A 28 27.98 -6.61 -16.76
CA PHE A 28 28.05 -7.31 -18.03
C PHE A 28 28.75 -8.68 -17.96
N GLY A 29 29.62 -8.90 -16.99
CA GLY A 29 30.43 -10.11 -16.85
C GLY A 29 29.61 -11.39 -16.73
N GLY A 30 28.37 -11.33 -16.20
CA GLY A 30 27.48 -12.49 -16.15
C GLY A 30 27.16 -13.08 -17.53
N ARG A 31 26.96 -12.23 -18.55
CA ARG A 31 26.65 -12.65 -19.93
C ARG A 31 27.88 -12.65 -20.84
N ARG A 32 28.96 -11.97 -20.43
CA ARG A 32 30.16 -11.77 -21.25
C ARG A 32 31.40 -12.25 -20.51
N PRO A 33 31.80 -13.53 -20.70
CA PRO A 33 32.94 -14.12 -20.00
C PRO A 33 34.26 -13.34 -20.17
N ALA A 34 34.45 -12.66 -21.30
CA ALA A 34 35.62 -11.84 -21.57
C ALA A 34 35.78 -10.67 -20.58
N LEU A 35 34.68 -10.16 -20.03
CA LEU A 35 34.68 -9.10 -19.02
C LEU A 35 34.92 -9.61 -17.58
N ARG A 36 35.36 -10.85 -17.38
CA ARG A 36 35.65 -11.41 -16.05
C ARG A 36 37.13 -11.40 -15.68
N GLY A 37 37.96 -10.72 -16.47
CA GLY A 37 39.38 -10.63 -16.22
C GLY A 37 39.71 -9.84 -14.94
N PRO A 38 40.79 -10.18 -14.21
CA PRO A 38 41.12 -9.54 -12.94
C PRO A 38 41.89 -8.23 -13.07
N ARG A 39 42.29 -7.82 -14.28
CA ARG A 39 43.19 -6.68 -14.52
C ARG A 39 42.45 -5.48 -15.08
N THR A 40 42.44 -4.36 -14.35
CA THR A 40 41.71 -3.13 -14.67
C THR A 40 41.97 -2.63 -16.10
N LEU A 41 43.25 -2.52 -16.50
CA LEU A 41 43.62 -2.02 -17.83
C LEU A 41 43.19 -2.94 -18.97
N GLU A 42 43.27 -4.26 -18.77
CA GLU A 42 42.80 -5.24 -19.76
C GLU A 42 41.27 -5.13 -19.93
N MET A 43 40.55 -4.93 -18.82
CA MET A 43 39.10 -4.79 -18.83
C MET A 43 38.63 -3.46 -19.42
N LEU A 44 39.36 -2.35 -19.25
CA LEU A 44 39.11 -1.13 -20.04
C LEU A 44 39.20 -1.43 -21.56
N GLY A 45 40.19 -2.23 -21.96
CA GLY A 45 40.34 -2.69 -23.34
C GLY A 45 39.17 -3.57 -23.82
N GLU A 46 38.71 -4.51 -23.01
CA GLU A 46 37.53 -5.35 -23.31
C GLU A 46 36.25 -4.51 -23.41
N LEU A 47 36.01 -3.60 -22.45
CA LEU A 47 34.87 -2.70 -22.45
C LEU A 47 34.82 -1.84 -23.72
N THR A 48 35.99 -1.40 -24.20
CA THR A 48 36.10 -0.64 -25.46
C THR A 48 35.83 -1.50 -26.69
N ARG A 49 36.36 -2.72 -26.73
CA ARG A 49 36.14 -3.66 -27.85
C ARG A 49 34.67 -3.99 -28.04
N GLU A 50 33.92 -3.98 -26.95
CA GLU A 50 32.48 -4.22 -26.94
C GLU A 50 31.64 -2.94 -27.04
N ASN A 51 32.27 -1.78 -27.30
CA ASN A 51 31.67 -0.46 -27.45
C ASN A 51 30.90 0.06 -26.22
N TRP A 52 31.26 -0.36 -25.01
CA TRP A 52 30.66 0.14 -23.77
C TRP A 52 31.26 1.47 -23.31
N ILE A 53 32.51 1.73 -23.68
CA ILE A 53 33.21 2.97 -23.40
C ILE A 53 33.89 3.44 -24.69
N SER A 54 34.03 4.75 -24.85
CA SER A 54 34.72 5.29 -26.02
C SER A 54 36.22 4.95 -25.97
N PRO A 55 36.91 4.87 -27.13
CA PRO A 55 38.36 4.76 -27.16
C PRO A 55 39.06 5.89 -26.39
N GLN A 56 38.46 7.09 -26.41
CA GLN A 56 38.93 8.23 -25.61
C GLN A 56 38.85 7.95 -24.11
N ALA A 57 37.72 7.45 -23.62
CA ALA A 57 37.55 7.11 -22.20
C ALA A 57 38.55 6.03 -21.76
N ARG A 58 38.77 5.00 -22.59
CA ARG A 58 39.79 3.98 -22.35
C ARG A 58 41.17 4.59 -22.19
N ASP A 59 41.58 5.45 -23.12
CA ASP A 59 42.93 6.01 -23.16
C ASP A 59 43.17 6.95 -21.99
N GLU A 60 42.20 7.84 -21.70
CA GLU A 60 42.30 8.79 -20.59
C GLU A 60 42.27 8.10 -19.21
N LEU A 61 41.44 7.07 -19.03
CA LEU A 61 41.40 6.27 -17.79
C LEU A 61 42.65 5.41 -17.65
N THR A 62 43.18 4.87 -18.75
CA THR A 62 44.44 4.10 -18.74
C THR A 62 45.62 4.99 -18.34
N GLU A 63 45.74 6.16 -18.96
CA GLU A 63 46.77 7.15 -18.64
C GLU A 63 46.70 7.55 -17.17
N SER A 64 45.51 7.90 -16.69
CA SER A 64 45.29 8.33 -15.30
C SER A 64 45.55 7.19 -14.31
N TYR A 65 45.15 5.95 -14.63
CA TYR A 65 45.44 4.78 -13.79
C TYR A 65 46.94 4.54 -13.66
N CYS A 66 47.67 4.50 -14.78
CA CYS A 66 49.12 4.31 -14.78
C CYS A 66 49.84 5.43 -14.02
N TRP A 67 49.42 6.68 -14.19
CA TRP A 67 49.99 7.82 -13.49
C TRP A 67 49.74 7.72 -11.98
N LEU A 68 48.50 7.50 -11.55
CA LEU A 68 48.14 7.41 -10.13
C LEU A 68 48.84 6.23 -9.44
N ARG A 69 48.92 5.07 -10.09
CA ARG A 69 49.68 3.90 -9.60
C ARG A 69 51.17 4.21 -9.47
N THR A 70 51.74 4.98 -10.39
CA THR A 70 53.15 5.43 -10.30
C THR A 70 53.37 6.32 -9.09
N ILE A 71 52.44 7.25 -8.82
CA ILE A 71 52.50 8.11 -7.63
C ILE A 71 52.33 7.30 -6.35
N GLU A 72 51.36 6.38 -6.30
CA GLU A 72 51.17 5.46 -5.16
C GLU A 72 52.45 4.65 -4.87
N HIS A 73 53.04 4.03 -5.90
CA HIS A 73 54.27 3.26 -5.71
C HIS A 73 55.43 4.15 -5.22
N ARG A 74 55.55 5.38 -5.73
CA ARG A 74 56.58 6.34 -5.28
C ARG A 74 56.37 6.80 -3.84
N LEU A 75 55.12 6.95 -3.39
CA LEU A 75 54.83 7.21 -1.98
C LEU A 75 55.31 6.06 -1.10
N GLN A 76 55.06 4.82 -1.54
CA GLN A 76 55.47 3.63 -0.81
C GLN A 76 57.00 3.44 -0.76
N MET A 77 57.69 3.71 -1.87
CA MET A 77 59.16 3.62 -1.96
C MET A 77 59.91 4.56 -1.02
N ARG A 78 59.28 5.66 -0.60
CA ARG A 78 59.96 6.72 0.16
C ARG A 78 60.36 6.27 1.57
N HIS A 79 59.47 5.54 2.23
CA HIS A 79 59.67 5.04 3.60
C HIS A 79 59.52 3.52 3.71
N ASP A 80 59.35 2.82 2.58
CA ASP A 80 59.01 1.39 2.53
C ASP A 80 57.73 1.07 3.32
N GLU A 81 56.75 1.98 3.25
CA GLU A 81 55.49 1.92 3.98
C GLU A 81 54.31 1.80 3.03
N GLN A 82 53.28 1.03 3.40
CA GLN A 82 52.03 0.95 2.64
C GLN A 82 51.15 2.20 2.84
N THR A 83 51.62 3.35 2.37
CA THR A 83 50.86 4.61 2.39
C THR A 83 50.28 4.96 1.02
N GLN A 84 49.08 5.56 1.01
CA GLN A 84 48.46 6.17 -0.18
C GLN A 84 48.15 7.65 0.03
N THR A 85 48.61 8.24 1.14
CA THR A 85 48.30 9.61 1.53
C THR A 85 49.50 10.51 1.27
N LEU A 86 49.27 11.63 0.57
CA LEU A 86 50.32 12.63 0.33
C LEU A 86 50.79 13.27 1.65
N PRO A 87 52.07 13.65 1.75
CA PRO A 87 52.58 14.37 2.91
C PRO A 87 51.75 15.61 3.27
N THR A 88 51.57 15.83 4.57
CA THR A 88 50.87 17.01 5.10
C THR A 88 51.79 18.20 5.29
N ASP A 89 53.08 17.97 5.56
CA ASP A 89 54.10 19.02 5.64
C ASP A 89 54.46 19.56 4.26
N ALA A 90 54.57 20.90 4.15
CA ALA A 90 54.76 21.56 2.87
C ALA A 90 56.16 21.36 2.26
N ALA A 91 57.21 21.29 3.09
CA ALA A 91 58.56 21.01 2.61
C ALA A 91 58.67 19.55 2.17
N ASP A 92 58.03 18.66 2.91
CA ASP A 92 57.97 17.24 2.62
C ASP A 92 57.22 16.92 1.32
N LEU A 93 56.11 17.63 1.08
CA LEU A 93 55.34 17.55 -0.16
C LEU A 93 56.12 18.09 -1.37
N ASP A 94 56.90 19.16 -1.22
CA ASP A 94 57.76 19.68 -2.31
C ASP A 94 58.90 18.71 -2.63
N ALA A 95 59.51 18.09 -1.62
CA ALA A 95 60.51 17.04 -1.81
C ALA A 95 59.93 15.83 -2.55
N PHE A 96 58.72 15.38 -2.18
CA PHE A 96 58.02 14.30 -2.87
C PHE A 96 57.68 14.65 -4.32
N ALA A 97 57.21 15.88 -4.57
CA ALA A 97 56.94 16.35 -5.93
C ALA A 97 58.19 16.31 -6.82
N ARG A 98 59.35 16.73 -6.29
CA ARG A 98 60.65 16.63 -6.98
C ARG A 98 61.06 15.19 -7.24
N PHE A 99 60.87 14.30 -6.28
CA PHE A 99 61.09 12.86 -6.46
C PHE A 99 60.22 12.28 -7.58
N CYS A 100 59.01 12.80 -7.76
CA CYS A 100 58.12 12.43 -8.84
C CYS A 100 58.47 13.05 -10.21
N GLY A 101 59.50 13.90 -10.27
CA GLY A 101 59.96 14.57 -11.50
C GLY A 101 59.37 15.96 -11.73
N TYR A 102 58.71 16.56 -10.73
CA TYR A 102 58.10 17.88 -10.85
C TYR A 102 58.99 18.99 -10.28
N PRO A 103 58.93 20.22 -10.84
CA PRO A 103 59.73 21.34 -10.36
C PRO A 103 59.25 21.91 -9.01
N SER A 104 57.99 21.64 -8.61
CA SER A 104 57.42 22.05 -7.34
C SER A 104 56.16 21.26 -6.97
N ALA A 105 55.77 21.29 -5.70
CA ALA A 105 54.48 20.76 -5.22
C ALA A 105 53.28 21.36 -5.97
N LYS A 106 53.35 22.62 -6.39
CA LYS A 106 52.28 23.29 -7.14
C LYS A 106 52.11 22.71 -8.54
N ALA A 107 53.21 22.41 -9.24
CA ALA A 107 53.17 21.78 -10.56
C ALA A 107 52.62 20.35 -10.47
N PHE A 108 53.07 19.59 -9.48
CA PHE A 108 52.53 18.25 -9.20
C PHE A 108 51.02 18.27 -8.89
N GLY A 109 50.58 19.21 -8.04
CA GLY A 109 49.17 19.34 -7.70
C GLY A 109 48.26 19.65 -8.88
N LYS A 110 48.74 20.45 -9.85
CA LYS A 110 47.99 20.76 -11.07
C LYS A 110 47.73 19.51 -11.92
N ASP A 111 48.73 18.64 -12.06
CA ASP A 111 48.61 17.41 -12.84
C ASP A 111 47.76 16.36 -12.11
N LEU A 112 47.91 16.24 -10.78
CA LEU A 112 47.02 15.40 -9.96
C LEU A 112 45.56 15.83 -10.14
N GLU A 113 45.29 17.14 -10.07
CA GLU A 113 43.94 17.67 -10.23
C GLU A 113 43.40 17.44 -11.65
N ALA A 114 44.26 17.56 -12.68
CA ALA A 114 43.87 17.27 -14.05
C ALA A 114 43.48 15.80 -14.24
N HIS A 115 44.26 14.85 -13.70
CA HIS A 115 43.90 13.43 -13.73
C HIS A 115 42.63 13.14 -12.93
N ALA A 116 42.50 13.71 -11.73
CA ALA A 116 41.32 13.51 -10.90
C ALA A 116 40.03 13.99 -11.60
N ARG A 117 40.05 15.18 -12.23
CA ARG A 117 38.90 15.69 -12.99
C ARG A 117 38.56 14.85 -14.22
N ARG A 118 39.56 14.28 -14.91
CA ARG A 118 39.31 13.37 -16.05
C ARG A 118 38.61 12.09 -15.59
N VAL A 119 39.12 11.47 -14.53
CA VAL A 119 38.52 10.27 -13.94
C VAL A 119 37.09 10.56 -13.51
N GLU A 120 36.88 11.67 -12.80
CA GLU A 120 35.56 12.10 -12.37
C GLU A 120 34.61 12.33 -13.56
N GLY A 121 35.07 12.98 -14.63
CA GLY A 121 34.27 13.21 -15.83
C GLY A 121 33.76 11.92 -16.46
N HIS A 122 34.66 10.95 -16.68
CA HIS A 122 34.27 9.62 -17.20
C HIS A 122 33.40 8.85 -16.24
N TYR A 123 33.62 9.02 -14.94
CA TYR A 123 32.81 8.39 -13.92
C TYR A 123 31.37 8.94 -13.91
N ALA A 124 31.21 10.27 -14.03
CA ALA A 124 29.91 10.92 -14.10
C ALA A 124 29.14 10.56 -15.39
N LEU A 125 29.84 10.45 -16.52
CA LEU A 125 29.29 10.03 -17.81
C LEU A 125 28.66 8.63 -17.79
N LEU A 126 29.07 7.77 -16.84
CA LEU A 126 28.45 6.45 -16.65
C LEU A 126 26.96 6.53 -16.25
N PHE A 127 26.49 7.72 -15.87
CA PHE A 127 25.15 8.00 -15.36
C PHE A 127 24.37 9.06 -16.18
N GLU A 128 24.88 9.51 -17.34
CA GLU A 128 24.29 10.65 -18.09
C GLU A 128 22.93 10.37 -18.77
N ASP A 129 22.57 9.10 -19.02
CA ASP A 129 21.23 8.75 -19.52
C ASP A 129 20.13 8.79 -18.42
N ALA A 130 20.49 9.11 -17.17
CA ALA A 130 19.52 9.38 -16.11
C ALA A 130 18.91 10.80 -16.30
N PRO A 131 17.58 10.98 -16.20
CA PRO A 131 16.95 12.28 -16.35
C PRO A 131 17.64 13.33 -15.45
N SER A 132 17.87 14.53 -15.99
CA SER A 132 18.67 15.61 -15.37
C SER A 132 18.15 16.16 -14.04
N LEU A 133 17.18 15.52 -13.41
CA LEU A 133 16.66 15.84 -12.08
C LEU A 133 17.75 15.75 -10.99
N ALA A 134 18.86 15.04 -11.24
CA ALA A 134 20.02 15.01 -10.37
C ALA A 134 20.82 16.33 -10.33
N SER A 135 20.71 17.18 -11.37
CA SER A 135 21.53 18.41 -11.45
C SER A 135 21.11 19.48 -10.43
N GLU A 136 19.91 19.40 -9.85
CA GLU A 136 19.45 20.34 -8.81
C GLU A 136 19.86 19.94 -7.39
N ALA A 137 20.12 18.65 -7.11
CA ALA A 137 20.32 18.16 -5.75
C ALA A 137 21.79 18.18 -5.27
N GLY A 138 22.74 17.91 -6.16
CA GLY A 138 24.17 17.78 -5.84
C GLY A 138 24.75 16.42 -6.26
N SER A 139 26.00 16.17 -5.89
CA SER A 139 26.70 14.91 -6.21
C SER A 139 26.11 13.73 -5.42
N LEU A 140 25.93 12.58 -6.08
CA LEU A 140 25.48 11.31 -5.49
C LEU A 140 26.45 10.19 -5.91
N SER A 141 27.28 9.73 -4.98
CA SER A 141 28.24 8.64 -5.20
C SER A 141 28.06 7.53 -4.15
N PHE A 142 27.65 6.35 -4.61
CA PHE A 142 27.36 5.19 -3.74
C PHE A 142 28.39 4.05 -3.85
N THR A 143 29.52 4.28 -4.51
CA THR A 143 30.43 3.20 -4.95
C THR A 143 31.64 2.97 -4.05
N GLY A 144 31.93 3.86 -3.09
CA GLY A 144 32.95 3.65 -2.07
C GLY A 144 32.65 2.51 -1.06
N THR A 145 33.56 2.24 -0.12
CA THR A 145 33.24 1.49 1.12
C THR A 145 32.84 2.41 2.27
N GLU A 146 33.23 3.69 2.17
CA GLU A 146 32.88 4.74 3.12
C GLU A 146 31.83 5.68 2.51
N ASN A 147 31.19 6.46 3.38
CA ASN A 147 30.22 7.45 2.96
C ASN A 147 30.94 8.70 2.43
N ASP A 148 30.62 9.08 1.20
CA ASP A 148 31.12 10.32 0.62
C ASP A 148 30.43 11.54 1.28
N PRO A 149 31.18 12.51 1.83
CA PRO A 149 30.61 13.65 2.53
C PRO A 149 29.67 14.51 1.68
N GLU A 150 29.94 14.65 0.37
CA GLU A 150 29.07 15.40 -0.55
C GLU A 150 27.75 14.67 -0.76
N THR A 151 27.78 13.35 -0.93
CA THR A 151 26.59 12.50 -1.03
C THR A 151 25.73 12.59 0.22
N LEU A 152 26.34 12.57 1.42
CA LEU A 152 25.60 12.75 2.68
C LEU A 152 24.94 14.14 2.77
N ALA A 153 25.65 15.19 2.34
CA ALA A 153 25.10 16.53 2.29
C ALA A 153 23.94 16.64 1.28
N THR A 154 24.07 16.02 0.11
CA THR A 154 23.00 15.95 -0.90
C THR A 154 21.77 15.23 -0.35
N LEU A 155 21.94 14.06 0.27
CA LEU A 155 20.83 13.32 0.91
C LEU A 155 20.15 14.12 2.02
N GLY A 156 20.93 14.85 2.83
CA GLY A 156 20.38 15.77 3.83
C GLY A 156 19.54 16.90 3.19
N LYS A 157 20.00 17.48 2.08
CA LYS A 157 19.22 18.48 1.32
C LYS A 157 17.95 17.91 0.69
N LEU A 158 18.00 16.63 0.30
CA LEU A 158 16.84 15.90 -0.22
C LEU A 158 15.81 15.53 0.86
N GLY A 159 16.10 15.75 2.14
CA GLY A 159 15.15 15.53 3.24
C GLY A 159 15.38 14.25 4.06
N PHE A 160 16.41 13.46 3.76
CA PHE A 160 16.77 12.30 4.57
C PHE A 160 17.36 12.73 5.91
N ARG A 161 16.77 12.24 7.01
CA ARG A 161 17.23 12.51 8.39
C ARG A 161 18.39 11.61 8.77
N GLN A 162 18.54 10.46 8.10
CA GLN A 162 19.66 9.53 8.26
C GLN A 162 20.44 9.33 6.94
N PRO A 163 21.15 10.35 6.42
CA PRO A 163 21.90 10.24 5.17
C PRO A 163 22.87 9.06 5.10
N ALA A 164 23.53 8.72 6.21
CA ALA A 164 24.47 7.60 6.26
C ALA A 164 23.78 6.25 6.05
N THR A 165 22.66 6.01 6.74
CA THR A 165 21.82 4.82 6.56
C THR A 165 21.29 4.75 5.13
N ALA A 166 20.82 5.86 4.59
CA ALA A 166 20.31 5.92 3.22
C ALA A 166 21.38 5.56 2.18
N ALA A 167 22.59 6.13 2.32
CA ALA A 167 23.72 5.80 1.46
C ALA A 167 24.13 4.33 1.56
N GLU A 168 24.14 3.74 2.75
CA GLU A 168 24.42 2.31 2.95
C GLU A 168 23.36 1.40 2.30
N THR A 169 22.08 1.74 2.42
CA THR A 169 20.98 0.97 1.81
C THR A 169 21.09 0.96 0.29
N VAL A 170 21.25 2.14 -0.33
CA VAL A 170 21.39 2.28 -1.80
C VAL A 170 22.62 1.53 -2.31
N ARG A 171 23.74 1.67 -1.60
CA ARG A 171 24.96 0.91 -1.87
C ARG A 171 24.73 -0.60 -1.80
N GLY A 172 23.95 -1.07 -0.82
CA GLY A 172 23.53 -2.47 -0.71
C GLY A 172 22.75 -2.96 -1.93
N TRP A 173 21.94 -2.10 -2.55
CA TRP A 173 21.23 -2.43 -3.78
C TRP A 173 22.16 -2.53 -4.98
N HIS A 174 23.09 -1.58 -5.17
CA HIS A 174 24.07 -1.65 -6.26
C HIS A 174 25.00 -2.87 -6.14
N PHE A 175 25.27 -3.35 -4.92
CA PHE A 175 25.99 -4.60 -4.71
C PHE A 175 25.15 -5.87 -4.87
N GLY A 176 23.88 -5.76 -5.24
CA GLY A 176 23.00 -6.91 -5.48
C GLY A 176 22.65 -7.69 -4.20
N ARG A 177 22.70 -7.06 -3.02
CA ARG A 177 22.42 -7.70 -1.72
C ARG A 177 20.93 -7.97 -1.46
N ARG A 178 20.06 -7.69 -2.43
CA ARG A 178 18.60 -7.87 -2.35
C ARG A 178 18.12 -8.71 -3.52
N ALA A 179 17.08 -9.52 -3.28
CA ALA A 179 16.51 -10.42 -4.29
C ALA A 179 16.16 -9.68 -5.60
N ALA A 180 15.58 -8.48 -5.48
CA ALA A 180 15.20 -7.60 -6.59
C ALA A 180 16.33 -7.22 -7.54
N VAL A 181 17.57 -7.16 -7.06
CA VAL A 181 18.73 -6.64 -7.79
C VAL A 181 19.88 -7.64 -7.86
N THR A 182 19.56 -8.93 -7.77
CA THR A 182 20.51 -10.03 -7.98
C THR A 182 20.98 -10.10 -9.43
N SER A 183 20.13 -9.73 -10.39
CA SER A 183 20.50 -9.70 -11.81
C SER A 183 21.25 -8.41 -12.18
N ALA A 184 22.19 -8.54 -13.09
CA ALA A 184 22.91 -7.43 -13.70
C ALA A 184 21.99 -6.34 -14.28
N ARG A 185 20.98 -6.76 -15.05
CA ARG A 185 20.03 -5.86 -15.69
C ARG A 185 19.20 -5.09 -14.65
N ALA A 186 18.82 -5.73 -13.54
CA ALA A 186 18.12 -5.06 -12.45
C ALA A 186 18.99 -3.97 -11.81
N ARG A 187 20.30 -4.25 -11.60
CA ARG A 187 21.23 -3.27 -11.05
C ARG A 187 21.45 -2.09 -11.98
N GLU A 188 21.60 -2.34 -13.28
CA GLU A 188 21.73 -1.29 -14.30
C GLU A 188 20.52 -0.33 -14.25
N VAL A 189 19.31 -0.87 -14.41
CA VAL A 189 18.07 -0.09 -14.39
C VAL A 189 17.87 0.64 -13.06
N LEU A 190 18.15 -0.03 -11.92
CA LEU A 190 18.07 0.62 -10.62
C LEU A 190 19.07 1.77 -10.52
N THR A 191 20.29 1.59 -11.01
CA THR A 191 21.36 2.59 -10.91
C THR A 191 20.98 3.87 -11.64
N GLU A 192 20.42 3.74 -12.84
CA GLU A 192 19.87 4.88 -13.58
C GLU A 192 18.63 5.50 -12.90
N LEU A 193 17.78 4.69 -12.27
CA LEU A 193 16.59 5.15 -11.55
C LEU A 193 16.93 5.86 -10.23
N THR A 194 18.07 5.53 -9.61
CA THR A 194 18.40 5.90 -8.23
C THR A 194 18.31 7.40 -7.95
N PRO A 195 18.85 8.31 -8.79
CA PRO A 195 18.75 9.74 -8.54
C PRO A 195 17.30 10.23 -8.49
N ALA A 196 16.49 9.88 -9.50
CA ALA A 196 15.08 10.27 -9.56
C ALA A 196 14.28 9.67 -8.40
N LEU A 197 14.58 8.41 -8.03
CA LEU A 197 13.97 7.74 -6.89
C LEU A 197 14.27 8.45 -5.57
N LEU A 198 15.52 8.83 -5.31
CA LEU A 198 15.89 9.53 -4.08
C LEU A 198 15.27 10.93 -4.00
N VAL A 199 15.17 11.63 -5.12
CA VAL A 199 14.43 12.91 -5.18
C VAL A 199 12.94 12.69 -4.86
N ALA A 200 12.31 11.67 -5.45
CA ALA A 200 10.90 11.37 -5.20
C ALA A 200 10.65 10.97 -3.73
N LEU A 201 11.45 10.06 -3.17
CA LEU A 201 11.35 9.66 -1.76
C LEU A 201 11.64 10.83 -0.81
N GLY A 202 12.62 11.67 -1.14
CA GLY A 202 12.98 12.86 -0.37
C GLY A 202 11.85 13.88 -0.19
N ARG A 203 10.92 13.95 -1.15
CA ARG A 203 9.75 14.85 -1.12
C ARG A 203 8.59 14.32 -0.27
N THR A 204 8.67 13.09 0.24
CA THR A 204 7.60 12.48 1.03
C THR A 204 7.63 12.95 2.50
N THR A 205 6.59 12.63 3.28
CA THR A 205 6.54 13.03 4.70
C THR A 205 7.55 12.29 5.58
N ASP A 206 7.97 11.08 5.17
CA ASP A 206 8.96 10.26 5.85
C ASP A 206 9.93 9.59 4.85
N PRO A 207 10.95 10.32 4.34
CA PRO A 207 11.87 9.80 3.33
C PRO A 207 12.67 8.56 3.80
N ASP A 208 13.13 8.56 5.06
CA ASP A 208 13.88 7.44 5.63
C ASP A 208 12.99 6.20 5.76
N GLY A 209 11.74 6.37 6.22
CA GLY A 209 10.74 5.30 6.26
C GLY A 209 10.40 4.77 4.87
N ALA A 210 10.23 5.65 3.88
CA ALA A 210 9.94 5.29 2.50
C ALA A 210 11.06 4.41 1.91
N LEU A 211 12.32 4.80 2.11
CA LEU A 211 13.49 4.03 1.68
C LEU A 211 13.56 2.68 2.38
N ALA A 212 13.30 2.62 3.68
CA ALA A 212 13.28 1.37 4.44
C ALA A 212 12.15 0.43 3.99
N HIS A 213 10.97 0.95 3.66
CA HIS A 213 9.88 0.16 3.11
C HIS A 213 10.23 -0.42 1.73
N LEU A 214 10.87 0.38 0.88
CA LEU A 214 11.35 -0.08 -0.43
C LEU A 214 12.44 -1.16 -0.30
N ASP A 215 13.40 -0.95 0.59
CA ASP A 215 14.46 -1.93 0.84
C ASP A 215 13.90 -3.28 1.29
N ASN A 216 12.93 -3.26 2.20
CA ASN A 216 12.22 -4.46 2.65
C ASN A 216 11.42 -5.13 1.53
N ALA A 217 10.78 -4.35 0.66
CA ALA A 217 10.10 -4.88 -0.53
C ALA A 217 11.09 -5.57 -1.47
N PHE A 218 12.28 -4.98 -1.69
CA PHE A 218 13.33 -5.54 -2.54
C PHE A 218 13.89 -6.87 -2.04
N VAL A 219 13.84 -7.15 -0.73
CA VAL A 219 14.16 -8.47 -0.18
C VAL A 219 13.17 -9.55 -0.70
N ARG A 220 11.92 -9.18 -0.95
CA ARG A 220 10.81 -10.11 -1.24
C ARG A 220 10.36 -10.12 -2.71
N MET A 221 11.09 -9.43 -3.59
CA MET A 221 10.68 -9.19 -4.98
C MET A 221 11.76 -9.64 -5.98
N PRO A 222 11.95 -10.94 -6.22
CA PRO A 222 13.06 -11.46 -7.04
C PRO A 222 13.00 -11.08 -8.53
N ALA A 223 11.87 -10.60 -9.05
CA ALA A 223 11.65 -10.23 -10.46
C ALA A 223 11.31 -8.74 -10.64
N ALA A 224 12.11 -7.86 -10.04
CA ALA A 224 11.83 -6.42 -9.99
C ALA A 224 12.15 -5.64 -11.29
N VAL A 225 12.84 -6.24 -12.26
CA VAL A 225 13.39 -5.52 -13.44
C VAL A 225 12.30 -4.73 -14.19
N GLU A 226 11.16 -5.35 -14.42
CA GLU A 226 10.04 -4.74 -15.16
C GLU A 226 9.48 -3.55 -14.40
N LEU A 227 9.19 -3.71 -13.11
CA LEU A 227 8.77 -2.61 -12.24
C LEU A 227 9.78 -1.46 -12.23
N LEU A 228 11.07 -1.75 -12.04
CA LEU A 228 12.12 -0.72 -12.04
C LEU A 228 12.21 0.01 -13.39
N THR A 229 12.03 -0.73 -14.49
CA THR A 229 12.03 -0.15 -15.84
C THR A 229 10.84 0.78 -16.03
N LEU A 230 9.66 0.39 -15.54
CA LEU A 230 8.44 1.19 -15.60
C LEU A 230 8.53 2.44 -14.72
N LEU A 231 9.07 2.33 -13.51
CA LEU A 231 9.30 3.49 -12.63
C LEU A 231 10.28 4.48 -13.27
N ARG A 232 11.29 3.98 -13.99
CA ARG A 232 12.25 4.82 -14.72
C ARG A 232 11.59 5.50 -15.93
N SER A 233 10.67 4.85 -16.63
CA SER A 233 10.01 5.42 -17.82
C SER A 233 8.78 6.28 -17.52
N HIS A 234 8.21 6.20 -16.32
CA HIS A 234 6.98 6.90 -15.95
C HIS A 234 7.12 7.67 -14.63
N GLU A 235 7.41 8.97 -14.74
CA GLU A 235 7.62 9.85 -13.58
C GLU A 235 6.40 9.89 -12.63
N ALA A 236 5.18 9.98 -13.17
CA ALA A 236 3.96 10.00 -12.36
C ALA A 236 3.80 8.73 -11.51
N LEU A 237 4.20 7.57 -12.04
CA LEU A 237 4.18 6.30 -11.32
C LEU A 237 5.25 6.29 -10.22
N LEU A 238 6.45 6.81 -10.51
CA LEU A 238 7.51 6.96 -9.51
C LEU A 238 7.10 7.86 -8.34
N GLN A 239 6.44 8.99 -8.63
CA GLN A 239 5.94 9.89 -7.59
C GLN A 239 4.86 9.21 -6.73
N LEU A 240 3.86 8.58 -7.35
CA LEU A 240 2.84 7.82 -6.61
C LEU A 240 3.46 6.70 -5.77
N PHE A 241 4.46 6.00 -6.30
CA PHE A 241 5.17 4.96 -5.59
C PHE A 241 5.90 5.51 -4.35
N ALA A 242 6.58 6.65 -4.49
CA ALA A 242 7.21 7.32 -3.37
C ALA A 242 6.18 7.76 -2.32
N GLU A 243 5.08 8.38 -2.74
CA GLU A 243 3.97 8.79 -1.85
C GLU A 243 3.37 7.61 -1.08
N ILE A 244 3.13 6.48 -1.75
CA ILE A 244 2.63 5.26 -1.10
C ILE A 244 3.58 4.82 0.02
N LEU A 245 4.89 4.85 -0.23
CA LEU A 245 5.89 4.36 0.71
C LEU A 245 6.21 5.35 1.84
N GLY A 246 6.19 6.65 1.57
CA GLY A 246 6.62 7.70 2.51
C GLY A 246 5.51 8.52 3.16
N SER A 247 4.30 8.48 2.61
CA SER A 247 3.16 9.28 3.08
C SER A 247 1.95 8.46 3.52
N ALA A 248 1.92 7.15 3.24
CA ALA A 248 0.80 6.27 3.59
C ALA A 248 1.25 5.01 4.36
N PRO A 249 1.50 5.09 5.69
CA PRO A 249 2.11 4.01 6.47
C PRO A 249 1.42 2.64 6.34
N ARG A 250 0.08 2.63 6.21
CA ARG A 250 -0.70 1.38 6.01
C ARG A 250 -0.42 0.76 4.64
N LEU A 251 -0.42 1.57 3.57
CA LEU A 251 -0.12 1.09 2.21
C LEU A 251 1.34 0.68 2.10
N ALA A 252 2.27 1.48 2.65
CA ALA A 252 3.69 1.17 2.70
C ALA A 252 3.98 -0.19 3.34
N LYS A 253 3.34 -0.49 4.49
CA LYS A 253 3.45 -1.79 5.16
C LYS A 253 2.94 -2.94 4.28
N VAL A 254 1.85 -2.74 3.56
CA VAL A 254 1.31 -3.75 2.63
C VAL A 254 2.26 -3.98 1.46
N ALA A 255 2.76 -2.91 0.82
CA ALA A 255 3.72 -3.01 -0.28
C ALA A 255 5.04 -3.68 0.14
N ALA A 256 5.54 -3.38 1.34
CA ALA A 256 6.77 -3.97 1.87
C ALA A 256 6.64 -5.49 2.13
N LEU A 257 5.46 -5.95 2.57
CA LEU A 257 5.20 -7.37 2.84
C LEU A 257 4.75 -8.15 1.61
N TYR A 258 4.05 -7.49 0.70
CA TYR A 258 3.38 -8.09 -0.46
C TYR A 258 3.62 -7.26 -1.73
N PRO A 259 4.84 -7.25 -2.30
CA PRO A 259 5.18 -6.33 -3.40
C PRO A 259 4.31 -6.46 -4.66
N HIS A 260 3.73 -7.62 -4.93
CA HIS A 260 2.85 -7.87 -6.08
C HIS A 260 1.59 -6.98 -6.12
N VAL A 261 1.18 -6.36 -5.00
CA VAL A 261 0.06 -5.41 -5.00
C VAL A 261 0.35 -4.17 -5.84
N LEU A 262 1.63 -3.88 -6.09
CA LEU A 262 2.09 -2.74 -6.88
C LEU A 262 1.83 -2.93 -8.37
N ASP A 263 1.80 -4.17 -8.86
CA ASP A 263 1.54 -4.48 -10.27
C ASP A 263 0.19 -3.92 -10.71
N ALA A 264 -0.79 -3.91 -9.80
CA ALA A 264 -2.13 -3.42 -10.07
C ALA A 264 -2.21 -1.88 -10.17
N VAL A 265 -1.22 -1.15 -9.66
CA VAL A 265 -1.10 0.32 -9.80
C VAL A 265 -0.62 0.71 -11.19
N ILE A 266 0.12 -0.19 -11.85
CA ILE A 266 0.69 0.00 -13.19
C ILE A 266 -0.39 -0.21 -14.27
N ASP A 267 -1.41 -1.02 -13.98
CA ASP A 267 -2.48 -1.33 -14.91
C ASP A 267 -3.22 -0.04 -15.37
N PRO A 268 -3.44 0.19 -16.67
CA PRO A 268 -4.23 1.32 -17.17
C PRO A 268 -5.63 1.45 -16.54
N ALA A 269 -6.22 0.34 -16.08
CA ALA A 269 -7.47 0.32 -15.35
C ALA A 269 -7.38 0.97 -13.96
N PHE A 270 -6.17 1.26 -13.46
CA PHE A 270 -5.95 2.00 -12.21
C PHE A 270 -6.65 3.36 -12.25
N SER A 271 -6.53 4.11 -13.34
CA SER A 271 -7.12 5.44 -13.53
C SER A 271 -8.63 5.43 -13.80
N ALA A 272 -9.24 4.25 -13.99
CA ALA A 272 -10.68 4.11 -14.22
C ALA A 272 -11.39 3.77 -12.90
N PRO A 273 -12.06 4.74 -12.24
CA PRO A 273 -12.79 4.47 -11.00
C PRO A 273 -13.99 3.57 -11.32
N ARG A 274 -13.94 2.31 -10.90
CA ARG A 274 -15.05 1.36 -11.04
C ARG A 274 -15.29 0.65 -9.71
N HIS A 275 -16.36 1.05 -9.01
CA HIS A 275 -16.81 0.48 -7.72
C HIS A 275 -17.86 -0.62 -7.91
N ASP A 276 -17.85 -1.27 -9.07
CA ASP A 276 -18.81 -2.30 -9.42
C ASP A 276 -18.54 -3.57 -8.59
N ALA A 277 -19.40 -3.82 -7.61
CA ALA A 277 -19.29 -4.94 -6.68
C ALA A 277 -19.26 -6.30 -7.41
N GLU A 278 -19.93 -6.42 -8.56
CA GLU A 278 -19.89 -7.66 -9.35
C GLU A 278 -18.51 -7.90 -9.94
N ARG A 279 -17.88 -6.85 -10.49
CA ARG A 279 -16.52 -6.95 -11.02
C ARG A 279 -15.49 -7.19 -9.92
N VAL A 280 -15.64 -6.56 -8.76
CA VAL A 280 -14.76 -6.82 -7.61
C VAL A 280 -14.87 -8.29 -7.20
N ALA A 281 -16.08 -8.80 -7.09
CA ALA A 281 -16.31 -10.21 -6.75
C ALA A 281 -15.79 -11.19 -7.81
N GLN A 282 -15.87 -10.84 -9.11
CA GLN A 282 -15.24 -11.64 -10.18
C GLN A 282 -13.71 -11.69 -10.02
N ARG A 283 -13.07 -10.56 -9.69
CA ARG A 283 -11.61 -10.53 -9.45
C ARG A 283 -11.22 -11.31 -8.19
N VAL A 284 -11.95 -11.13 -7.09
CA VAL A 284 -11.73 -11.91 -5.86
C VAL A 284 -11.88 -13.41 -6.15
N ARG A 285 -12.94 -13.80 -6.87
CA ARG A 285 -13.18 -15.18 -7.27
C ARG A 285 -12.07 -15.73 -8.18
N ALA A 286 -11.53 -14.93 -9.10
CA ALA A 286 -10.41 -15.33 -9.96
C ALA A 286 -9.14 -15.67 -9.18
N VAL A 287 -8.85 -14.92 -8.10
CA VAL A 287 -7.69 -15.20 -7.23
C VAL A 287 -7.94 -16.42 -6.33
N VAL A 288 -9.14 -16.53 -5.75
CA VAL A 288 -9.51 -17.65 -4.85
C VAL A 288 -9.61 -18.98 -5.60
N GLY A 289 -10.15 -18.96 -6.82
CA GLY A 289 -10.47 -20.16 -7.59
C GLY A 289 -11.90 -20.65 -7.36
N MET A 290 -12.35 -21.56 -8.24
CA MET A 290 -13.66 -22.21 -8.14
C MET A 290 -13.61 -23.64 -8.68
N PRO A 291 -13.68 -24.67 -7.81
CA PRO A 291 -13.53 -24.57 -6.36
C PRO A 291 -12.10 -24.12 -5.97
N PRO A 292 -11.89 -23.59 -4.75
CA PRO A 292 -10.53 -23.41 -4.25
C PRO A 292 -9.81 -24.77 -4.11
N PRO A 293 -8.47 -24.82 -4.20
CA PRO A 293 -7.71 -26.08 -4.09
C PRO A 293 -7.93 -26.85 -2.78
N GLY A 294 -8.30 -26.14 -1.72
CA GLY A 294 -8.68 -26.65 -0.41
C GLY A 294 -9.23 -25.52 0.45
N VAL A 295 -9.83 -25.86 1.60
CA VAL A 295 -10.43 -24.85 2.49
C VAL A 295 -9.37 -23.85 2.98
N GLU A 296 -8.23 -24.33 3.49
CA GLU A 296 -7.16 -23.45 4.01
C GLU A 296 -6.55 -22.57 2.90
N ASP A 297 -6.29 -23.14 1.72
CA ASP A 297 -5.79 -22.39 0.57
C ASP A 297 -6.80 -21.35 0.08
N GLY A 298 -8.10 -21.67 0.10
CA GLY A 298 -9.17 -20.71 -0.21
C GLY A 298 -9.17 -19.52 0.76
N LEU A 299 -9.01 -19.78 2.07
CA LEU A 299 -8.89 -18.74 3.08
C LEU A 299 -7.66 -17.85 2.87
N ASP A 300 -6.50 -18.44 2.56
CA ASP A 300 -5.27 -17.69 2.28
C ASP A 300 -5.41 -16.82 1.02
N ARG A 301 -5.94 -17.39 -0.07
CA ARG A 301 -6.14 -16.66 -1.34
C ARG A 301 -7.16 -15.54 -1.21
N MET A 302 -8.20 -15.71 -0.37
CA MET A 302 -9.17 -14.66 -0.10
C MET A 302 -8.54 -13.45 0.58
N ARG A 303 -7.60 -13.67 1.51
CA ARG A 303 -6.83 -12.61 2.16
C ARG A 303 -5.91 -11.90 1.18
N ASP A 304 -5.26 -12.64 0.30
CA ASP A 304 -4.43 -12.07 -0.75
C ASP A 304 -5.27 -11.20 -1.72
N ALA A 305 -6.44 -11.70 -2.15
CA ALA A 305 -7.37 -10.99 -3.03
C ALA A 305 -7.92 -9.70 -2.39
N ALA A 306 -8.46 -9.78 -1.17
CA ALA A 306 -9.00 -8.61 -0.49
C ALA A 306 -7.93 -7.57 -0.19
N ARG A 307 -6.69 -8.00 0.14
CA ARG A 307 -5.56 -7.10 0.35
C ARG A 307 -5.19 -6.36 -0.93
N GLN A 308 -5.15 -7.04 -2.08
CA GLN A 308 -4.89 -6.41 -3.37
C GLN A 308 -5.96 -5.38 -3.73
N GLU A 309 -7.24 -5.72 -3.58
CA GLU A 309 -8.35 -4.79 -3.86
C GLU A 309 -8.32 -3.59 -2.91
N ASN A 310 -8.13 -3.80 -1.60
CA ASN A 310 -8.06 -2.71 -0.62
C ASN A 310 -6.83 -1.81 -0.85
N PHE A 311 -5.70 -2.38 -1.28
CA PHE A 311 -4.51 -1.61 -1.65
C PHE A 311 -4.81 -0.70 -2.85
N LEU A 312 -5.48 -1.22 -3.88
CA LEU A 312 -5.92 -0.44 -5.04
C LEU A 312 -6.84 0.71 -4.66
N VAL A 313 -7.83 0.48 -3.79
CA VAL A 313 -8.71 1.54 -3.30
C VAL A 313 -7.91 2.63 -2.59
N GLY A 314 -6.99 2.25 -1.70
CA GLY A 314 -6.16 3.22 -0.97
C GLY A 314 -5.20 3.99 -1.86
N ALA A 315 -4.57 3.33 -2.83
CA ALA A 315 -3.68 3.98 -3.80
C ALA A 315 -4.43 4.97 -4.71
N ARG A 316 -5.67 4.63 -5.13
CA ARG A 316 -6.52 5.55 -5.90
C ARG A 316 -6.96 6.76 -5.08
N LEU A 317 -7.25 6.57 -3.79
CA LEU A 317 -7.58 7.66 -2.88
C LEU A 317 -6.37 8.59 -2.71
N LEU A 318 -5.19 8.02 -2.48
CA LEU A 318 -3.95 8.77 -2.29
C LEU A 318 -3.58 9.60 -3.54
N SER A 319 -3.72 9.01 -4.73
CA SER A 319 -3.46 9.68 -6.02
C SER A 319 -4.56 10.65 -6.46
N GLY A 320 -5.64 10.80 -5.69
CA GLY A 320 -6.78 11.66 -6.06
C GLY A 320 -7.62 11.15 -7.23
N VAL A 321 -7.43 9.90 -7.69
CA VAL A 321 -8.27 9.26 -8.72
C VAL A 321 -9.70 9.07 -8.21
N ILE A 322 -9.86 8.84 -6.92
CA ILE A 322 -11.16 8.76 -6.23
C ILE A 322 -11.16 9.63 -4.98
N ASN A 323 -12.33 10.14 -4.61
CA ASN A 323 -12.54 10.83 -3.33
C ASN A 323 -12.81 9.84 -2.18
N ALA A 324 -12.93 10.32 -0.93
CA ALA A 324 -13.09 9.44 0.22
C ALA A 324 -14.43 8.68 0.21
N GLU A 325 -15.51 9.29 -0.26
CA GLU A 325 -16.81 8.61 -0.43
C GLU A 325 -16.70 7.42 -1.39
N GLN A 326 -16.07 7.63 -2.54
CA GLN A 326 -15.79 6.58 -3.52
C GLN A 326 -14.85 5.51 -2.97
N ALA A 327 -13.83 5.91 -2.20
CA ALA A 327 -12.96 4.97 -1.51
C ALA A 327 -13.74 4.11 -0.51
N ALA A 328 -14.66 4.70 0.25
CA ALA A 328 -15.49 3.99 1.21
C ALA A 328 -16.42 2.98 0.53
N GLN A 329 -16.98 3.36 -0.62
CA GLN A 329 -17.74 2.45 -1.48
C GLN A 329 -16.87 1.32 -2.04
N GLY A 330 -15.62 1.62 -2.41
CA GLY A 330 -14.63 0.63 -2.84
C GLY A 330 -14.31 -0.40 -1.76
N TYR A 331 -14.01 0.04 -0.54
CA TYR A 331 -13.77 -0.86 0.60
C TYR A 331 -14.99 -1.71 0.93
N ALA A 332 -16.19 -1.12 0.90
CA ALA A 332 -17.44 -1.86 1.10
C ALA A 332 -17.69 -2.89 -0.01
N ALA A 333 -17.34 -2.57 -1.28
CA ALA A 333 -17.46 -3.49 -2.39
C ALA A 333 -16.48 -4.67 -2.24
N THR A 334 -15.24 -4.44 -1.80
CA THR A 334 -14.28 -5.52 -1.48
C THR A 334 -14.78 -6.41 -0.35
N ALA A 335 -15.33 -5.83 0.71
CA ALA A 335 -15.89 -6.59 1.83
C ALA A 335 -17.11 -7.42 1.40
N ALA A 336 -18.06 -6.84 0.67
CA ALA A 336 -19.23 -7.54 0.15
C ALA A 336 -18.84 -8.69 -0.80
N ALA A 337 -17.88 -8.45 -1.70
CA ALA A 337 -17.32 -9.46 -2.59
C ALA A 337 -16.70 -10.62 -1.80
N SER A 338 -15.91 -10.31 -0.77
CA SER A 338 -15.26 -11.31 0.09
C SER A 338 -16.29 -12.13 0.87
N ILE A 339 -17.34 -11.49 1.41
CA ILE A 339 -18.44 -12.17 2.10
C ILE A 339 -19.18 -13.11 1.15
N ARG A 340 -19.47 -12.68 -0.08
CA ARG A 340 -20.14 -13.52 -1.07
C ARG A 340 -19.32 -14.76 -1.41
N VAL A 341 -18.03 -14.57 -1.67
CA VAL A 341 -17.11 -15.69 -1.95
C VAL A 341 -17.02 -16.63 -0.75
N ALA A 342 -16.88 -16.09 0.47
CA ALA A 342 -16.84 -16.88 1.70
C ALA A 342 -18.15 -17.63 1.97
N PHE A 343 -19.30 -17.00 1.69
CA PHE A 343 -20.62 -17.62 1.84
C PHE A 343 -20.74 -18.85 0.93
N ASP A 344 -20.42 -18.70 -0.35
CA ASP A 344 -20.51 -19.78 -1.33
C ASP A 344 -19.56 -20.94 -0.99
N ASP A 345 -18.28 -20.63 -0.72
CA ASP A 345 -17.25 -21.62 -0.45
C ASP A 345 -17.49 -22.35 0.88
N THR A 346 -17.92 -21.61 1.90
CA THR A 346 -18.27 -22.19 3.20
C THR A 346 -19.50 -23.07 3.06
N ARG A 347 -20.51 -22.65 2.30
CA ARG A 347 -21.74 -23.42 2.11
C ARG A 347 -21.45 -24.74 1.39
N ALA A 348 -20.65 -24.69 0.33
CA ALA A 348 -20.22 -25.89 -0.40
C ALA A 348 -19.45 -26.85 0.52
N ALA A 349 -18.41 -26.37 1.21
CA ALA A 349 -17.63 -27.21 2.12
C ALA A 349 -18.44 -27.75 3.30
N PHE A 350 -19.41 -26.97 3.81
CA PHE A 350 -20.29 -27.42 4.89
C PHE A 350 -21.30 -28.48 4.42
N ALA A 351 -21.80 -28.35 3.18
CA ALA A 351 -22.68 -29.32 2.55
C ALA A 351 -21.99 -30.68 2.28
N ASP A 352 -20.69 -30.69 2.01
CA ASP A 352 -19.94 -31.95 1.80
C ASP A 352 -19.96 -32.87 3.04
N ASP A 353 -20.03 -32.29 4.25
CA ASP A 353 -20.07 -33.00 5.52
C ASP A 353 -21.51 -33.24 6.01
N HIS A 354 -22.33 -32.18 5.98
CA HIS A 354 -23.63 -32.13 6.64
C HIS A 354 -24.82 -32.20 5.67
N GLY A 355 -24.60 -32.04 4.36
CA GLY A 355 -25.66 -31.90 3.38
C GLY A 355 -26.37 -30.55 3.48
N LEU A 356 -27.51 -30.43 2.81
CA LEU A 356 -28.35 -29.24 2.78
C LEU A 356 -29.68 -29.51 3.47
N ILE A 357 -30.34 -28.43 3.92
CA ILE A 357 -31.74 -28.48 4.34
C ILE A 357 -32.61 -28.22 3.11
N ALA A 358 -33.47 -29.17 2.74
CA ALA A 358 -34.31 -29.06 1.55
C ALA A 358 -35.20 -27.81 1.61
N GLY A 359 -35.16 -26.99 0.55
CA GLY A 359 -35.94 -25.76 0.44
C GLY A 359 -35.49 -24.61 1.34
N ALA A 360 -34.43 -24.77 2.14
CA ALA A 360 -33.90 -23.68 2.95
C ALA A 360 -33.13 -22.66 2.10
N GLN A 361 -33.21 -21.40 2.52
CA GLN A 361 -32.51 -20.27 1.92
C GLN A 361 -31.83 -19.45 3.00
N ALA A 362 -30.70 -18.81 2.69
CA ALA A 362 -30.00 -17.94 3.63
C ALA A 362 -29.46 -16.68 2.96
N VAL A 363 -29.43 -15.59 3.71
CA VAL A 363 -28.83 -14.31 3.30
C VAL A 363 -28.00 -13.70 4.43
N VAL A 364 -26.98 -12.95 4.03
CA VAL A 364 -26.15 -12.14 4.93
C VAL A 364 -26.49 -10.69 4.70
N LEU A 365 -26.91 -10.01 5.75
CA LEU A 365 -27.06 -8.55 5.81
C LEU A 365 -25.74 -7.94 6.29
N GLY A 366 -25.22 -7.00 5.51
CA GLY A 366 -24.25 -6.01 5.97
C GLY A 366 -24.98 -4.86 6.63
N MET A 367 -24.58 -4.54 7.85
CA MET A 367 -25.15 -3.48 8.68
C MET A 367 -24.17 -2.29 8.76
N GLY A 368 -24.61 -1.20 9.39
CA GLY A 368 -23.75 -0.06 9.70
C GLY A 368 -23.02 0.48 8.46
N ARG A 369 -21.69 0.65 8.58
CA ARG A 369 -20.85 1.21 7.52
C ARG A 369 -20.76 0.31 6.28
N LEU A 370 -20.80 -1.02 6.46
CA LEU A 370 -20.78 -1.95 5.33
C LEU A 370 -22.04 -1.80 4.47
N GLY A 371 -23.22 -1.84 5.11
CA GLY A 371 -24.47 -1.75 4.37
C GLY A 371 -24.71 -0.39 3.72
N ALA A 372 -24.32 0.70 4.40
CA ALA A 372 -24.33 2.05 3.83
C ALA A 372 -23.25 2.29 2.74
N GLY A 373 -22.23 1.42 2.63
CA GLY A 373 -21.13 1.63 1.68
C GLY A 373 -20.15 2.72 2.11
N GLU A 374 -20.02 2.95 3.41
CA GLU A 374 -19.21 3.99 4.04
C GLU A 374 -18.07 3.35 4.87
N LEU A 375 -17.51 2.25 4.34
CA LEU A 375 -16.50 1.44 5.03
C LEU A 375 -15.12 2.11 4.97
N THR A 376 -14.40 2.14 6.09
CA THR A 376 -12.99 2.58 6.11
C THR A 376 -12.05 1.37 6.12
N PRO A 377 -10.73 1.53 5.83
CA PRO A 377 -9.79 0.41 5.81
C PRO A 377 -9.67 -0.38 7.11
N SER A 378 -10.11 0.20 8.23
CA SER A 378 -10.04 -0.37 9.58
C SER A 378 -11.42 -0.60 10.20
N SER A 379 -12.49 -0.57 9.42
CA SER A 379 -13.83 -0.83 9.93
C SER A 379 -14.04 -2.32 10.17
N ASP A 380 -14.74 -2.63 11.26
CA ASP A 380 -15.30 -3.96 11.49
C ASP A 380 -16.51 -4.20 10.55
N LEU A 381 -16.86 -5.47 10.33
CA LEU A 381 -18.03 -5.84 9.54
C LEU A 381 -19.18 -6.21 10.48
N ASP A 382 -20.15 -5.32 10.59
CA ASP A 382 -21.41 -5.60 11.27
C ASP A 382 -22.28 -6.49 10.36
N LEU A 383 -22.51 -7.75 10.75
CA LEU A 383 -23.24 -8.73 9.96
C LEU A 383 -24.45 -9.32 10.70
N MET A 384 -25.45 -9.75 9.94
CA MET A 384 -26.56 -10.55 10.43
C MET A 384 -26.89 -11.64 9.41
N LEU A 385 -27.02 -12.89 9.85
CA LEU A 385 -27.46 -13.97 8.97
C LEU A 385 -28.95 -14.26 9.20
N LEU A 386 -29.73 -14.12 8.13
CA LEU A 386 -31.14 -14.50 8.09
C LEU A 386 -31.30 -15.77 7.27
N TYR A 387 -32.13 -16.69 7.73
CA TYR A 387 -32.49 -17.89 6.97
C TYR A 387 -34.00 -18.11 6.95
N ASP A 388 -34.48 -18.79 5.92
CA ASP A 388 -35.87 -19.23 5.80
C ASP A 388 -35.91 -20.70 5.42
N ARG A 389 -36.94 -21.40 5.86
CA ARG A 389 -37.11 -22.84 5.62
C ARG A 389 -38.60 -23.23 5.68
N PRO A 390 -39.01 -24.33 5.02
CA PRO A 390 -40.30 -24.94 5.27
C PRO A 390 -40.50 -25.29 6.75
N GLU A 391 -41.74 -25.20 7.25
CA GLU A 391 -42.05 -25.52 8.64
C GLU A 391 -41.75 -26.99 8.96
N ASP A 392 -42.05 -27.87 8.01
CA ASP A 392 -41.84 -29.32 8.02
C ASP A 392 -40.44 -29.75 7.53
N ALA A 393 -39.49 -28.82 7.43
CA ALA A 393 -38.12 -29.13 7.01
C ALA A 393 -37.49 -30.20 7.90
N GLU A 394 -37.06 -31.30 7.27
CA GLU A 394 -36.35 -32.39 7.93
C GLU A 394 -34.87 -32.05 8.17
N ALA A 395 -34.16 -32.97 8.84
CA ALA A 395 -32.72 -32.86 9.02
C ALA A 395 -31.96 -32.84 7.69
N SER A 396 -30.74 -32.30 7.71
CA SER A 396 -29.93 -32.19 6.50
C SER A 396 -29.52 -33.56 5.93
N ASP A 397 -29.40 -33.62 4.61
CA ASP A 397 -29.28 -34.87 3.84
C ASP A 397 -27.85 -35.45 3.71
N GLY A 398 -26.90 -34.95 4.50
CA GLY A 398 -25.48 -35.34 4.40
C GLY A 398 -25.06 -36.47 5.33
N LYS A 399 -23.75 -36.75 5.33
CA LYS A 399 -23.13 -37.85 6.11
C LYS A 399 -23.31 -37.68 7.61
N ARG A 400 -23.42 -36.43 8.08
CA ARG A 400 -23.66 -36.06 9.47
C ARG A 400 -24.88 -35.12 9.55
N PRO A 401 -26.11 -35.66 9.53
CA PRO A 401 -27.33 -34.85 9.55
C PRO A 401 -27.38 -33.91 10.75
N LEU A 402 -27.89 -32.70 10.54
CA LEU A 402 -28.18 -31.73 11.57
C LEU A 402 -29.65 -31.29 11.46
N ASP A 403 -30.29 -30.98 12.59
CA ASP A 403 -31.59 -30.32 12.54
C ASP A 403 -31.46 -28.94 11.87
N PRO A 404 -32.53 -28.41 11.25
CA PRO A 404 -32.46 -27.17 10.48
C PRO A 404 -31.91 -25.98 11.26
N VAL A 405 -32.26 -25.82 12.55
CA VAL A 405 -31.80 -24.66 13.33
C VAL A 405 -30.31 -24.78 13.62
N THR A 406 -29.86 -25.96 14.07
CA THR A 406 -28.44 -26.21 14.33
C THR A 406 -27.60 -26.10 13.07
N TRP A 407 -28.11 -26.54 11.92
CA TRP A 407 -27.43 -26.42 10.63
C TRP A 407 -27.09 -24.95 10.34
N HIS A 408 -28.09 -24.05 10.40
CA HIS A 408 -27.89 -22.63 10.11
C HIS A 408 -27.00 -21.94 11.14
N VAL A 409 -27.13 -22.27 12.44
CA VAL A 409 -26.27 -21.71 13.48
C VAL A 409 -24.80 -22.11 13.28
N ARG A 410 -24.52 -23.38 12.99
CA ARG A 410 -23.16 -23.86 12.74
C ARG A 410 -22.58 -23.34 11.42
N PHE A 411 -23.41 -23.25 10.38
CA PHE A 411 -23.02 -22.61 9.12
C PHE A 411 -22.60 -21.15 9.35
N THR A 412 -23.40 -20.36 10.09
CA THR A 412 -23.04 -18.97 10.42
C THR A 412 -21.73 -18.90 11.19
N GLN A 413 -21.53 -19.76 12.20
CA GLN A 413 -20.28 -19.81 12.96
C GLN A 413 -19.08 -20.13 12.05
N ARG A 414 -19.24 -21.05 11.09
CA ARG A 414 -18.20 -21.40 10.12
C ARG A 414 -17.90 -20.26 9.16
N LEU A 415 -18.92 -19.54 8.70
CA LEU A 415 -18.77 -18.36 7.84
C LEU A 415 -18.04 -17.23 8.57
N VAL A 416 -18.42 -16.95 9.82
CA VAL A 416 -17.71 -15.97 10.66
C VAL A 416 -16.26 -16.39 10.86
N ALA A 417 -15.99 -17.68 11.11
CA ALA A 417 -14.63 -18.19 11.22
C ALA A 417 -13.82 -18.00 9.93
N ALA A 418 -14.39 -18.24 8.75
CA ALA A 418 -13.72 -18.01 7.46
C ALA A 418 -13.24 -16.55 7.30
N LEU A 419 -14.05 -15.60 7.76
CA LEU A 419 -13.77 -14.17 7.70
C LEU A 419 -12.78 -13.68 8.78
N THR A 420 -12.68 -14.37 9.92
CA THR A 420 -11.99 -13.84 11.12
C THR A 420 -10.70 -14.59 11.49
N VAL A 421 -10.60 -15.89 11.19
CA VAL A 421 -9.48 -16.71 11.67
C VAL A 421 -8.13 -16.20 11.14
N PRO A 422 -7.09 -16.08 11.97
CA PRO A 422 -5.76 -15.76 11.47
C PRO A 422 -5.20 -16.95 10.69
N THR A 423 -4.63 -16.65 9.51
CA THR A 423 -3.93 -17.63 8.66
C THR A 423 -2.47 -17.23 8.52
N ARG A 424 -1.68 -17.98 7.72
CA ARG A 424 -0.33 -17.55 7.34
C ARG A 424 -0.32 -16.23 6.53
N ARG A 425 -1.47 -15.83 5.98
CA ARG A 425 -1.68 -14.54 5.29
C ARG A 425 -2.26 -13.44 6.19
N GLY A 426 -2.39 -13.71 7.49
CA GLY A 426 -2.99 -12.79 8.48
C GLY A 426 -4.50 -12.95 8.64
N THR A 427 -5.16 -11.93 9.17
CA THR A 427 -6.63 -11.85 9.32
C THR A 427 -7.25 -11.17 8.09
N LEU A 428 -8.53 -11.45 7.83
CA LEU A 428 -9.27 -10.83 6.73
C LEU A 428 -10.11 -9.64 7.24
N TYR A 429 -11.10 -9.89 8.11
CA TYR A 429 -11.90 -8.86 8.76
C TYR A 429 -12.16 -9.21 10.23
N GLN A 430 -12.51 -8.19 11.02
CA GLN A 430 -13.24 -8.40 12.27
C GLN A 430 -14.74 -8.41 11.94
N VAL A 431 -15.51 -9.26 12.63
CA VAL A 431 -16.95 -9.41 12.40
C VAL A 431 -17.70 -9.20 13.70
N ASP A 432 -18.73 -8.36 13.67
CA ASP A 432 -19.65 -8.11 14.78
C ASP A 432 -21.06 -8.57 14.40
N MET A 433 -21.66 -9.43 15.22
CA MET A 433 -23.00 -9.97 15.01
C MET A 433 -24.03 -9.39 16.01
N ARG A 434 -23.67 -8.38 16.80
CA ARG A 434 -24.48 -7.89 17.94
C ARG A 434 -25.79 -7.22 17.53
N LEU A 435 -25.92 -6.76 16.29
CA LEU A 435 -27.11 -6.07 15.79
C LEU A 435 -28.26 -7.02 15.39
N ARG A 436 -28.11 -8.33 15.59
CA ARG A 436 -29.20 -9.30 15.38
C ARG A 436 -30.29 -9.17 16.46
N PRO A 437 -31.55 -9.59 16.18
CA PRO A 437 -32.63 -9.57 17.17
C PRO A 437 -32.23 -10.19 18.52
N ALA A 438 -32.59 -9.53 19.62
CA ALA A 438 -32.19 -9.87 21.00
C ALA A 438 -30.66 -9.94 21.26
N GLY A 439 -29.85 -9.41 20.33
CA GLY A 439 -28.40 -9.23 20.47
C GLY A 439 -27.64 -10.51 20.78
N ASN A 440 -26.72 -10.44 21.74
CA ASN A 440 -25.86 -11.58 22.11
C ASN A 440 -26.58 -12.76 22.76
N LYS A 441 -27.85 -12.59 23.17
CA LYS A 441 -28.63 -13.64 23.81
C LYS A 441 -29.32 -14.57 22.81
N SER A 442 -29.32 -14.23 21.52
CA SER A 442 -29.93 -15.04 20.47
C SER A 442 -28.89 -15.88 19.71
N PRO A 443 -29.35 -16.96 19.03
CA PRO A 443 -28.49 -17.75 18.14
C PRO A 443 -27.80 -16.89 17.09
N ALA A 444 -26.68 -17.39 16.53
CA ALA A 444 -25.92 -16.67 15.51
C ALA A 444 -26.68 -16.46 14.19
N ALA A 445 -27.74 -17.24 13.95
CA ALA A 445 -28.61 -17.17 12.79
C ALA A 445 -30.06 -16.91 13.22
N THR A 446 -30.76 -16.03 12.52
CA THR A 446 -32.16 -15.69 12.83
C THR A 446 -33.08 -16.18 11.71
N GLN A 447 -34.15 -16.89 12.07
CA GLN A 447 -35.16 -17.28 11.08
C GLN A 447 -35.94 -16.04 10.63
N PHE A 448 -36.21 -15.92 9.32
CA PHE A 448 -36.84 -14.76 8.71
C PHE A 448 -38.20 -14.42 9.34
N GLY A 449 -39.06 -15.43 9.58
CA GLY A 449 -40.33 -15.22 10.30
C GLY A 449 -40.15 -14.66 11.71
N GLY A 450 -39.11 -15.08 12.42
CA GLY A 450 -38.75 -14.54 13.74
C GLY A 450 -38.24 -13.11 13.66
N PHE A 451 -37.45 -12.77 12.65
CA PHE A 451 -37.00 -11.41 12.39
C PHE A 451 -38.19 -10.47 12.13
N THR A 452 -39.15 -10.87 11.29
CA THR A 452 -40.34 -10.05 11.02
C THR A 452 -41.21 -9.88 12.26
N ALA A 453 -41.43 -10.95 13.04
CA ALA A 453 -42.23 -10.89 14.26
C ALA A 453 -41.59 -9.98 15.32
N TYR A 454 -40.27 -10.11 15.54
CA TYR A 454 -39.53 -9.25 16.47
C TYR A 454 -39.69 -7.77 16.12
N HIS A 455 -39.48 -7.42 14.85
CA HIS A 455 -39.65 -6.03 14.42
C HIS A 455 -41.11 -5.56 14.39
N GLN A 456 -42.11 -6.43 14.41
CA GLN A 456 -43.52 -6.03 14.50
C GLN A 456 -44.00 -5.74 15.93
N GLY A 457 -43.32 -6.25 16.96
CA GLY A 457 -43.78 -6.16 18.35
C GLY A 457 -42.75 -5.69 19.37
N GLU A 458 -41.54 -6.25 19.35
CA GLU A 458 -40.56 -6.11 20.44
C GLU A 458 -39.42 -5.12 20.15
N ALA A 459 -39.16 -4.82 18.87
CA ALA A 459 -38.03 -3.99 18.49
C ALA A 459 -38.18 -2.53 18.95
N GLU A 460 -37.10 -1.99 19.52
CA GLU A 460 -37.00 -0.59 19.88
C GLU A 460 -36.66 0.28 18.66
N ILE A 461 -37.01 1.58 18.70
CA ILE A 461 -36.76 2.51 17.58
C ILE A 461 -35.27 2.56 17.20
N TRP A 462 -34.36 2.45 18.17
CA TRP A 462 -32.92 2.47 17.90
C TRP A 462 -32.44 1.22 17.13
N GLU A 463 -33.12 0.08 17.25
CA GLU A 463 -32.84 -1.11 16.44
C GLU A 463 -33.30 -0.89 15.00
N GLU A 464 -34.44 -0.23 14.81
CA GLU A 464 -34.92 0.18 13.48
C GLU A 464 -34.02 1.26 12.85
N MET A 465 -33.36 2.11 13.65
CA MET A 465 -32.34 3.04 13.16
C MET A 465 -31.17 2.29 12.53
N ALA A 466 -30.73 1.18 13.12
CA ALA A 466 -29.67 0.34 12.53
C ALA A 466 -30.10 -0.28 11.19
N LEU A 467 -31.38 -0.64 11.03
CA LEU A 467 -31.93 -1.19 9.78
C LEU A 467 -31.89 -0.21 8.60
N THR A 468 -31.88 1.11 8.84
CA THR A 468 -31.77 2.11 7.76
C THR A 468 -30.50 1.94 6.91
N ARG A 469 -29.48 1.31 7.48
CA ARG A 469 -28.19 1.03 6.82
C ARG A 469 -28.01 -0.45 6.50
N ALA A 470 -29.05 -1.27 6.64
CA ALA A 470 -28.98 -2.70 6.35
C ALA A 470 -29.04 -2.97 4.85
N ARG A 471 -28.22 -3.91 4.38
CA ARG A 471 -28.23 -4.34 2.97
C ARG A 471 -27.87 -5.81 2.83
N VAL A 472 -28.56 -6.54 1.97
CA VAL A 472 -28.15 -7.91 1.61
C VAL A 472 -26.86 -7.87 0.78
N VAL A 473 -25.81 -8.53 1.28
CA VAL A 473 -24.48 -8.59 0.64
C VAL A 473 -24.15 -9.95 0.05
N ALA A 474 -24.79 -11.02 0.53
CA ALA A 474 -24.64 -12.39 0.02
C ALA A 474 -25.90 -13.22 0.31
N GLY A 475 -26.08 -14.31 -0.45
CA GLY A 475 -27.15 -15.29 -0.22
C GLY A 475 -28.09 -15.51 -1.40
N ASP A 476 -29.16 -16.25 -1.14
CA ASP A 476 -30.11 -16.70 -2.16
C ASP A 476 -31.07 -15.58 -2.60
N ALA A 477 -31.25 -15.43 -3.93
CA ALA A 477 -32.03 -14.34 -4.52
C ALA A 477 -33.50 -14.29 -4.03
N GLY A 478 -34.15 -15.44 -3.86
CA GLY A 478 -35.54 -15.50 -3.42
C GLY A 478 -35.75 -14.97 -2.00
N LEU A 479 -34.84 -15.30 -1.06
CA LEU A 479 -34.91 -14.77 0.30
C LEU A 479 -34.46 -13.30 0.36
N ARG A 480 -33.49 -12.91 -0.48
CA ARG A 480 -33.03 -11.53 -0.59
C ARG A 480 -34.18 -10.56 -0.85
N GLU A 481 -35.01 -10.84 -1.87
CA GLU A 481 -36.14 -9.98 -2.22
C GLU A 481 -37.14 -9.84 -1.07
N LYS A 482 -37.47 -10.94 -0.38
CA LYS A 482 -38.35 -10.95 0.79
C LYS A 482 -37.78 -10.10 1.94
N VAL A 483 -36.49 -10.25 2.24
CA VAL A 483 -35.82 -9.51 3.32
C VAL A 483 -35.74 -8.03 3.00
N GLU A 484 -35.35 -7.65 1.79
CA GLU A 484 -35.29 -6.25 1.36
C GLU A 484 -36.69 -5.60 1.41
N ALA A 485 -37.73 -6.31 1.00
CA ALA A 485 -39.11 -5.85 1.12
C ALA A 485 -39.56 -5.66 2.57
N ALA A 486 -39.26 -6.62 3.45
CA ALA A 486 -39.61 -6.53 4.87
C ALA A 486 -38.88 -5.36 5.57
N ILE A 487 -37.59 -5.17 5.31
CA ILE A 487 -36.83 -4.02 5.84
C ILE A 487 -37.46 -2.71 5.34
N ARG A 488 -37.79 -2.62 4.06
CA ARG A 488 -38.46 -1.44 3.50
C ARG A 488 -39.80 -1.18 4.19
N GLU A 489 -40.62 -2.20 4.39
CA GLU A 489 -41.90 -2.07 5.11
C GLU A 489 -41.69 -1.56 6.53
N ILE A 490 -40.74 -2.14 7.27
CA ILE A 490 -40.37 -1.72 8.63
C ILE A 490 -40.01 -0.23 8.63
N LEU A 491 -39.09 0.20 7.76
CA LEU A 491 -38.61 1.58 7.74
C LEU A 491 -39.70 2.58 7.35
N LEU A 492 -40.64 2.21 6.47
CA LEU A 492 -41.72 3.07 5.97
C LEU A 492 -43.00 3.09 6.83
N ARG A 493 -43.00 2.45 8.01
CA ARG A 493 -44.13 2.54 8.94
C ARG A 493 -44.36 3.99 9.36
N LYS A 494 -45.64 4.35 9.51
CA LYS A 494 -46.04 5.66 10.01
C LYS A 494 -45.69 5.77 11.49
N ARG A 495 -44.80 6.71 11.83
CA ARG A 495 -44.38 7.01 13.20
C ARG A 495 -44.73 8.45 13.55
N GLN A 496 -44.76 8.76 14.85
CA GLN A 496 -44.84 10.15 15.31
C GLN A 496 -43.42 10.72 15.34
N PRO A 497 -43.10 11.78 14.56
CA PRO A 497 -41.73 12.32 14.49
C PRO A 497 -41.15 12.68 15.87
N ALA A 498 -41.96 13.21 16.78
CA ALA A 498 -41.52 13.54 18.15
C ALA A 498 -41.02 12.31 18.95
N LYS A 499 -41.64 11.13 18.75
CA LYS A 499 -41.19 9.89 19.42
C LYS A 499 -39.88 9.39 18.83
N VAL A 500 -39.71 9.48 17.50
CA VAL A 500 -38.46 9.11 16.84
C VAL A 500 -37.33 10.05 17.28
N ALA A 501 -37.59 11.36 17.33
CA ALA A 501 -36.62 12.35 17.80
C ALA A 501 -36.17 12.07 19.24
N ALA A 502 -37.12 11.74 20.14
CA ALA A 502 -36.80 11.39 21.53
C ALA A 502 -35.90 10.14 21.63
N ALA A 503 -36.23 9.08 20.88
CA ALA A 503 -35.42 7.85 20.87
C ALA A 503 -34.01 8.08 20.31
N VAL A 504 -33.88 8.86 19.23
CA VAL A 504 -32.58 9.23 18.64
C VAL A 504 -31.74 10.02 19.64
N ALA A 505 -32.34 11.01 20.31
CA ALA A 505 -31.67 11.84 21.30
C ALA A 505 -31.24 11.02 22.54
N GLU A 506 -32.09 10.12 23.03
CA GLU A 506 -31.77 9.23 24.14
C GLU A 506 -30.59 8.31 23.81
N MET A 507 -30.61 7.68 22.63
CA MET A 507 -29.51 6.84 22.17
C MET A 507 -28.21 7.63 22.02
N ARG A 508 -28.28 8.87 21.52
CA ARG A 508 -27.10 9.74 21.39
C ARG A 508 -26.53 10.15 22.75
N ALA A 509 -27.40 10.44 23.71
CA ALA A 509 -27.01 10.75 25.09
C ALA A 509 -26.37 9.53 25.78
N LEU A 510 -26.88 8.33 25.53
CA LEU A 510 -26.27 7.09 26.03
C LEU A 510 -24.85 6.89 25.47
N ILE A 511 -24.64 7.11 24.17
CA ILE A 511 -23.29 7.05 23.57
C ILE A 511 -22.36 8.10 24.19
N ALA A 512 -22.84 9.33 24.37
CA ALA A 512 -22.09 10.41 25.01
C ALA A 512 -21.62 10.02 26.41
N LYS A 513 -22.51 9.40 27.19
CA LYS A 513 -22.25 8.97 28.56
C LYS A 513 -21.24 7.82 28.62
N GLU A 514 -21.36 6.83 27.75
CA GLU A 514 -20.53 5.62 27.78
C GLU A 514 -19.16 5.80 27.10
N LYS A 515 -19.08 6.61 26.04
CA LYS A 515 -17.87 6.77 25.21
C LYS A 515 -17.24 8.16 25.28
N GLY A 516 -17.97 9.16 25.81
CA GLY A 516 -17.53 10.56 25.83
C GLY A 516 -17.80 11.29 24.52
N GLU A 517 -17.93 12.62 24.61
CA GLU A 517 -18.08 13.52 23.46
C GLU A 517 -17.25 14.82 23.59
N GLY A 518 -16.47 14.95 24.67
CA GLY A 518 -15.74 16.19 24.99
C GLY A 518 -14.45 16.40 24.20
N ASN A 519 -13.95 15.36 23.52
CA ASN A 519 -12.78 15.50 22.65
C ASN A 519 -13.24 16.00 21.27
N VAL A 520 -13.05 17.29 21.00
CA VAL A 520 -13.41 17.93 19.73
C VAL A 520 -12.68 17.35 18.51
N TRP A 521 -11.57 16.64 18.72
CA TRP A 521 -10.81 15.97 17.66
C TRP A 521 -11.24 14.51 17.42
N ASP A 522 -12.17 13.99 18.21
CA ASP A 522 -12.88 12.75 17.86
C ASP A 522 -13.99 13.09 16.87
N LEU A 523 -13.63 13.17 15.59
CA LEU A 523 -14.53 13.52 14.49
C LEU A 523 -15.75 12.58 14.38
N LYS A 524 -15.70 11.41 15.02
CA LYS A 524 -16.81 10.45 15.03
C LYS A 524 -17.79 10.70 16.18
N LEU A 525 -17.29 10.87 17.41
CA LEU A 525 -18.12 10.89 18.63
C LEU A 525 -18.35 12.28 19.22
N ALA A 526 -17.58 13.29 18.81
CA ALA A 526 -17.79 14.66 19.26
C ALA A 526 -19.21 15.15 18.93
N ALA A 527 -19.71 16.11 19.72
CA ALA A 527 -20.94 16.82 19.37
C ALA A 527 -20.77 17.54 18.02
N GLY A 528 -21.70 17.29 17.09
CA GLY A 528 -21.61 17.72 15.69
C GLY A 528 -20.76 16.82 14.79
N GLY A 529 -20.25 15.68 15.28
CA GLY A 529 -19.45 14.72 14.54
C GLY A 529 -20.25 13.78 13.63
N LEU A 530 -19.58 12.76 13.07
CA LEU A 530 -20.19 11.82 12.12
C LEU A 530 -21.38 11.05 12.71
N THR A 531 -21.34 10.71 14.00
CA THR A 531 -22.46 9.99 14.64
C THR A 531 -23.74 10.83 14.65
N ASP A 532 -23.63 12.15 14.83
CA ASP A 532 -24.78 13.06 14.84
C ASP A 532 -25.40 13.17 13.45
N LEU A 533 -24.57 13.21 12.41
CA LEU A 533 -25.02 13.21 11.01
C LEU A 533 -25.72 11.90 10.64
N ASP A 534 -25.15 10.75 11.02
CA ASP A 534 -25.76 9.44 10.83
C ASP A 534 -27.12 9.34 11.54
N PHE A 535 -27.19 9.82 12.78
CA PHE A 535 -28.42 9.80 13.59
C PHE A 535 -29.49 10.74 13.04
N LEU A 536 -29.10 11.90 12.51
CA LEU A 536 -30.02 12.82 11.85
C LEU A 536 -30.58 12.23 10.56
N ALA A 537 -29.75 11.58 9.74
CA ALA A 537 -30.22 10.86 8.56
C ALA A 537 -31.18 9.73 8.93
N GLN A 538 -30.86 8.94 9.95
CA GLN A 538 -31.73 7.88 10.48
C GLN A 538 -33.06 8.43 10.98
N PHE A 539 -33.05 9.55 11.70
CA PHE A 539 -34.24 10.27 12.12
C PHE A 539 -35.11 10.64 10.92
N LEU A 540 -34.53 11.28 9.90
CA LEU A 540 -35.26 11.71 8.71
C LEU A 540 -35.96 10.52 8.03
N VAL A 541 -35.24 9.39 7.88
CA VAL A 541 -35.79 8.16 7.32
C VAL A 541 -36.98 7.65 8.13
N LEU A 542 -36.83 7.46 9.45
CA LEU A 542 -37.87 6.84 10.26
C LEU A 542 -39.06 7.76 10.54
N ALA A 543 -38.83 9.07 10.65
CA ALA A 543 -39.86 10.05 10.95
C ALA A 543 -40.69 10.44 9.71
N HIS A 544 -40.06 10.49 8.54
CA HIS A 544 -40.68 11.03 7.32
C HIS A 544 -40.75 10.03 6.15
N GLY A 545 -40.11 8.86 6.27
CA GLY A 545 -40.06 7.88 5.19
C GLY A 545 -41.43 7.40 4.72
N HIS A 546 -42.43 7.29 5.61
CA HIS A 546 -43.80 6.91 5.25
C HIS A 546 -44.39 7.80 4.15
N ASP A 547 -44.26 9.12 4.31
CA ASP A 547 -44.78 10.11 3.36
C ASP A 547 -43.79 10.38 2.22
N HIS A 548 -42.48 10.15 2.46
CA HIS A 548 -41.39 10.40 1.53
C HIS A 548 -40.47 9.19 1.38
N PRO A 549 -40.89 8.12 0.66
CA PRO A 549 -40.09 6.89 0.53
C PRO A 549 -38.74 7.08 -0.17
N GLN A 550 -38.53 8.22 -0.85
CA GLN A 550 -37.26 8.61 -1.47
C GLN A 550 -36.14 8.82 -0.43
N LEU A 551 -36.50 9.05 0.83
CA LEU A 551 -35.54 9.17 1.93
C LEU A 551 -34.76 7.88 2.22
N LEU A 552 -35.23 6.72 1.74
CA LEU A 552 -34.50 5.45 1.80
C LEU A 552 -33.31 5.45 0.83
N ALA A 553 -32.37 6.35 1.07
CA ALA A 553 -31.11 6.46 0.37
C ALA A 553 -30.02 5.66 1.09
N ARG A 554 -28.98 5.29 0.33
CA ARG A 554 -27.92 4.40 0.81
C ARG A 554 -26.95 5.08 1.78
N THR A 555 -26.59 6.34 1.52
CA THR A 555 -25.57 7.08 2.25
C THR A 555 -26.19 8.22 3.06
N THR A 556 -25.51 8.65 4.11
CA THR A 556 -25.95 9.77 4.95
C THR A 556 -26.18 11.04 4.10
N SER A 557 -25.24 11.36 3.20
CA SER A 557 -25.38 12.46 2.23
C SER A 557 -26.55 12.28 1.26
N GLY A 558 -26.83 11.04 0.85
CA GLY A 558 -27.97 10.71 -0.01
C GLY A 558 -29.31 10.97 0.68
N VAL A 559 -29.42 10.70 1.99
CA VAL A 559 -30.61 11.00 2.78
C VAL A 559 -30.84 12.51 2.86
N PHE A 560 -29.80 13.31 3.09
CA PHE A 560 -29.92 14.77 3.11
C PHE A 560 -30.32 15.35 1.75
N ALA A 561 -29.79 14.80 0.66
CA ALA A 561 -30.19 15.19 -0.69
C ALA A 561 -31.67 14.85 -0.96
N ALA A 562 -32.12 13.65 -0.59
CA ALA A 562 -33.51 13.26 -0.72
C ALA A 562 -34.43 14.15 0.13
N ALA A 563 -34.03 14.48 1.37
CA ALA A 563 -34.80 15.33 2.27
C ALA A 563 -34.94 16.78 1.78
N ARG A 564 -33.92 17.29 1.07
CA ARG A 564 -34.02 18.55 0.32
C ARG A 564 -35.03 18.44 -0.81
N ASP A 565 -34.90 17.40 -1.63
CA ASP A 565 -35.70 17.25 -2.86
C ASP A 565 -37.19 17.03 -2.54
N THR A 566 -37.50 16.46 -1.37
CA THR A 566 -38.87 16.29 -0.88
C THR A 566 -39.36 17.45 0.00
N GLY A 567 -38.51 18.45 0.28
CA GLY A 567 -38.87 19.61 1.10
C GLY A 567 -39.05 19.34 2.59
N VAL A 568 -38.53 18.21 3.11
CA VAL A 568 -38.60 17.84 4.54
C VAL A 568 -37.68 18.73 5.37
N ILE A 569 -36.56 19.15 4.80
CA ILE A 569 -35.64 20.15 5.39
C ILE A 569 -35.37 21.27 4.38
N ALA A 570 -35.00 22.45 4.87
CA ALA A 570 -34.68 23.57 3.99
C ALA A 570 -33.42 23.28 3.16
N ALA A 571 -33.39 23.74 1.90
CA ALA A 571 -32.26 23.47 1.00
C ALA A 571 -30.90 23.91 1.56
N GLY A 572 -30.84 25.10 2.17
CA GLY A 572 -29.61 25.59 2.80
C GLY A 572 -29.18 24.80 4.05
N GLU A 573 -30.09 24.08 4.71
CA GLU A 573 -29.73 23.17 5.81
C GLU A 573 -29.17 21.85 5.27
N ALA A 574 -29.83 21.26 4.27
CA ALA A 574 -29.37 20.04 3.61
C ALA A 574 -27.96 20.21 3.01
N GLU A 575 -27.69 21.34 2.37
CA GLU A 575 -26.37 21.64 1.80
C GLU A 575 -25.28 21.75 2.87
N ARG A 576 -25.59 22.37 4.02
CA ARG A 576 -24.65 22.47 5.15
C ARG A 576 -24.37 21.10 5.76
N LEU A 577 -25.39 20.27 5.94
CA LEU A 577 -25.24 18.91 6.48
C LEU A 577 -24.44 18.01 5.54
N ALA A 578 -24.72 18.05 4.23
CA ALA A 578 -23.97 17.30 3.23
C ALA A 578 -22.51 17.77 3.11
N ALA A 579 -22.27 19.08 3.21
CA ALA A 579 -20.91 19.63 3.24
C ALA A 579 -20.15 19.17 4.50
N ALA A 580 -20.80 19.18 5.67
CA ALA A 580 -20.21 18.68 6.91
C ALA A 580 -19.91 17.18 6.83
N ALA A 581 -20.84 16.37 6.32
CA ALA A 581 -20.64 14.92 6.14
C ALA A 581 -19.43 14.60 5.26
N ARG A 582 -19.26 15.32 4.14
CA ARG A 582 -18.09 15.17 3.28
C ARG A 582 -16.82 15.63 3.98
N PHE A 583 -16.81 16.84 4.52
CA PHE A 583 -15.60 17.41 5.13
C PHE A 583 -15.10 16.56 6.30
N ILE A 584 -15.98 16.16 7.21
CA ILE A 584 -15.61 15.34 8.37
C ILE A 584 -15.30 13.90 7.95
N GLY A 585 -15.94 13.38 6.91
CA GLY A 585 -15.69 12.03 6.40
C GLY A 585 -14.38 11.90 5.61
N ASP A 586 -13.92 12.97 4.97
CA ASP A 586 -12.69 13.03 4.18
C ASP A 586 -11.42 13.11 5.06
N VAL A 587 -11.54 13.71 6.25
CA VAL A 587 -10.45 13.85 7.25
C VAL A 587 -10.33 12.60 8.12
#